data_AF-A0A497NS33-F1
#
_entry.id   AF-A0A497NS33-F1
#
_cell.length_a   1.000
_cell.length_b   1.000
_cell.length_c   1.000
_cell.angle_alpha   90.00
_cell.angle_beta   90.00
_cell.angle_gamma   90.00
#
_symmetry.space_group_name_H-M   'P 1'
#
loop_
_entity.id
_entity.type
_entity.pdbx_description
1 polymer ?
#
loop_
_entity_poly.entity_id
_entity_poly.type
_entity_poly.pdbx_seq_one_letter_code
_entity_poly.pdbx_strand_id
1 'polypeptide(L)' 'MIGSVWCSLYISWWLDIAQAIVGLPPLFVWGWFAPFVIVNNAIVTAIVGPALAYVLYPPVKRWGLHWSDRVTFIEKS' A
#
# COMPACT_ATOMS: atom_id res chain seq x y z
N MET A 1 -0.13 6.12 -0.61
CA MET A 1 0.92 6.16 0.43
C MET A 1 0.47 5.55 1.75
N ILE A 2 -0.66 5.97 2.33
CA ILE A 2 -1.18 5.43 3.61
C ILE A 2 -1.31 3.89 3.59
N GLY A 3 -1.84 3.30 2.51
CA GLY A 3 -1.96 1.84 2.40
C GLY A 3 -0.62 1.10 2.35
N SER A 4 0.44 1.71 1.82
CA SER A 4 1.78 1.12 1.76
C SER A 4 2.45 1.14 3.14
N VAL A 5 2.29 2.23 3.90
CA VAL A 5 2.73 2.31 5.29
C VAL A 5 2.00 1.28 6.14
N TRP A 6 0.67 1.16 5.98
CA TRP A 6 -0.14 0.18 6.70
C TRP A 6 0.27 -1.26 6.41
N CYS A 7 0.50 -1.60 5.14
CA CYS A 7 0.99 -2.92 4.73
C CYS A 7 2.34 -3.25 5.37
N SER A 8 3.26 -2.28 5.38
CA SER A 8 4.59 -2.45 5.97
C SER A 8 4.54 -2.65 7.49
N LEU A 9 3.65 -1.94 8.18
CA LEU A 9 3.39 -2.13 9.61
C LEU A 9 2.76 -3.50 9.88
N TYR A 10 1.82 -3.94 9.04
CA TYR A 10 1.17 -5.23 9.16
C TYR A 10 2.15 -6.40 9.02
N ILE A 11 3.07 -6.32 8.06
CA ILE A 11 4.15 -7.32 7.88
C ILE A 11 5.07 -7.33 9.10
N SER A 12 5.46 -6.15 9.58
CA SER A 12 6.35 -6.01 10.75
C SER A 12 5.72 -6.59 12.02
N TRP A 13 4.42 -6.38 12.20
CA TRP A 13 3.66 -6.96 13.32
C TRP A 13 3.58 -8.49 13.26
N TRP A 14 3.35 -9.05 12.07
CA TRP A 14 3.42 -10.51 11.89
C TRP A 14 4.81 -11.08 12.17
N LEU A 15 5.86 -10.36 11.79
CA LEU A 15 7.24 -10.76 12.04
C LEU A 15 7.57 -10.77 13.55
N ASP A 16 7.00 -9.83 14.30
CA ASP A 16 7.13 -9.74 15.76
C ASP A 16 6.39 -10.88 16.48
N ILE A 17 5.20 -11.26 15.99
CA ILE A 17 4.47 -12.44 16.47
C ILE A 17 5.25 -13.73 16.15
N ALA A 18 5.81 -13.82 14.95
CA ALA A 18 6.59 -14.97 14.49
C ALA A 18 8.03 -15.00 15.05
N GLN A 19 8.37 -14.14 16.03
CA GLN A 19 9.72 -14.08 16.61
C GLN A 19 10.25 -15.44 17.08
N ALA A 20 9.37 -16.32 17.58
CA ALA A 20 9.75 -17.65 18.04
C ALA A 20 10.16 -18.61 16.91
N ILE A 21 9.69 -18.34 15.68
CA ILE A 21 9.98 -19.15 14.48
C ILE A 21 11.17 -18.54 13.72
N VAL A 22 11.21 -17.21 13.63
CA VAL A 22 12.20 -16.46 12.83
C VAL A 22 13.48 -16.18 13.63
N GLY A 23 13.41 -16.22 14.97
CA GLY A 23 14.55 -15.97 15.86
C GLY A 23 15.04 -14.51 15.87
N LEU A 24 14.26 -13.58 15.30
CA LEU A 24 14.65 -12.19 15.16
C LEU A 24 14.28 -11.39 16.44
N PRO A 25 15.22 -10.58 17.00
CA PRO A 25 14.92 -9.74 18.14
C PRO A 25 13.90 -8.64 17.79
N PRO A 26 12.92 -8.33 18.65
CA PRO A 26 11.92 -7.28 18.39
C PRO A 26 12.55 -5.90 18.09
N LEU A 27 13.68 -5.59 18.74
CA LEU A 27 14.44 -4.35 18.49
C LEU A 27 14.95 -4.25 17.04
N PHE A 28 15.33 -5.37 16.43
CA PHE A 28 15.76 -5.39 15.04
C PHE A 28 14.57 -5.26 14.07
N VAL A 29 13.44 -5.87 14.41
CA VAL A 29 12.20 -5.79 13.62
C VAL A 29 11.70 -4.35 13.56
N TRP A 30 11.54 -3.70 14.70
CA TRP A 30 10.97 -2.35 14.75
C TRP A 30 11.99 -1.24 14.50
N GLY A 31 13.26 -1.45 14.88
CA GLY A 31 14.31 -0.44 14.76
C GLY A 31 14.94 -0.34 13.37
N TRP A 32 14.98 -1.43 12.60
CA TRP A 32 15.63 -1.45 11.29
C TRP A 32 14.70 -1.95 10.18
N PHE A 33 14.11 -3.13 10.37
CA PHE A 33 13.31 -3.76 9.32
C PHE A 33 12.06 -2.95 8.96
N ALA A 34 11.26 -2.55 9.95
CA ALA A 34 10.04 -1.76 9.74
C ALA A 34 10.29 -0.45 8.99
N PRO A 35 11.22 0.45 9.41
CA PRO A 35 11.48 1.68 8.67
C PRO A 35 12.06 1.42 7.29
N PHE A 36 12.92 0.41 7.13
CA PHE A 36 13.48 0.04 5.83
C PHE A 36 12.39 -0.38 4.84
N VAL A 37 11.47 -1.24 5.28
CA VAL A 37 10.35 -1.70 4.45
C VAL A 37 9.40 -0.54 4.15
N ILE A 38 9.04 0.28 5.15
CA ILE A 38 8.17 1.45 4.97
C ILE A 38 8.73 2.40 3.90
N VAL A 39 10.02 2.77 3.99
CA VAL A 39 10.63 3.71 3.05
C VAL A 39 10.67 3.12 1.65
N ASN A 40 11.10 1.86 1.51
CA ASN A 40 11.19 1.22 0.20
C ASN A 40 9.81 1.11 -0.45
N ASN A 41 8.81 0.68 0.31
CA ASN A 41 7.44 0.51 -0.18
C ASN A 41 6.78 1.87 -0.50
N ALA A 42 7.08 2.91 0.27
CA ALA A 42 6.63 4.27 -0.01
C ALA A 42 7.23 4.82 -1.31
N ILE A 43 8.52 4.61 -1.56
CA ILE A 43 9.19 5.01 -2.82
C ILE A 43 8.58 4.29 -4.01
N VAL A 44 8.41 2.96 -3.91
CA VAL A 44 7.79 2.15 -4.97
C VAL A 44 6.37 2.63 -5.24
N THR A 45 5.57 2.89 -4.19
CA THR A 45 4.22 3.41 -4.35
C THR A 45 4.20 4.81 -4.97
N ALA A 46 5.18 5.65 -4.66
CA ALA A 46 5.27 7.01 -5.20
C ALA A 46 5.64 7.02 -6.70
N ILE A 47 6.50 6.11 -7.13
CA ILE A 47 6.99 6.04 -8.51
C ILE A 47 6.05 5.20 -9.38
N VAL A 48 5.73 3.99 -8.92
CA VAL A 48 4.92 3.02 -9.68
C VAL A 48 3.44 3.35 -9.60
N GLY A 49 2.96 3.91 -8.48
CA GLY A 49 1.56 4.30 -8.30
C GLY A 49 1.00 5.16 -9.43
N PRO A 50 1.60 6.31 -9.78
CA PRO A 50 1.11 7.15 -10.87
C PRO A 50 1.24 6.49 -12.25
N ALA A 51 2.33 5.75 -12.50
CA ALA A 51 2.52 5.02 -13.76
C ALA A 51 1.44 3.94 -13.94
N LEU A 52 1.16 3.18 -12.88
CA LEU A 52 0.14 2.14 -12.87
C LEU A 52 -1.26 2.75 -12.98
N ALA A 53 -1.52 3.87 -12.29
CA ALA A 53 -2.77 4.60 -12.41
C ALA A 53 -3.04 5.07 -13.84
N TYR A 54 -2.00 5.57 -14.54
CA TYR A 54 -2.11 5.97 -15.94
C TYR A 54 -2.45 4.78 -16.85
N VAL A 55 -1.78 3.65 -16.69
CA VAL A 55 -2.01 2.44 -17.50
C VAL A 55 -3.37 1.79 -17.18
N LEU A 56 -3.79 1.76 -15.92
CA LEU A 56 -5.07 1.17 -15.50
C LEU A 56 -6.26 2.11 -15.69
N TYR A 57 -6.05 3.41 -15.94
CA TYR A 57 -7.13 4.35 -16.17
C TYR A 57 -8.12 3.91 -17.29
N PRO A 58 -7.67 3.50 -18.50
CA PRO A 58 -8.58 3.06 -19.56
C PRO A 58 -9.49 1.88 -19.20
N PRO A 59 -9.01 0.75 -18.63
CA PRO A 59 -9.90 -0.34 -18.22
C PRO A 59 -10.78 0.03 -17.03
N VAL A 60 -10.27 0.76 -16.04
CA VAL A 60 -11.04 1.19 -14.86
C VAL A 60 -12.21 2.10 -15.25
N LYS A 61 -12.01 2.96 -16.25
CA LYS A 61 -13.07 3.82 -16.80
C LYS A 61 -14.13 3.02 -17.57
N ARG A 62 -13.72 2.01 -18.36
CA ARG A 62 -14.67 1.13 -19.07
C ARG A 62 -15.56 0.32 -18.11
N TRP A 63 -15.05 -0.04 -16.94
CA TRP A 63 -15.81 -0.77 -15.93
C TRP A 63 -16.67 0.12 -15.02
N GLY A 64 -16.64 1.45 -15.18
CA GLY A 64 -17.36 2.37 -14.31
C GLY A 64 -16.92 2.30 -12.84
N LEU A 65 -15.72 1.78 -12.60
CA LEU A 65 -15.16 1.57 -11.25
C LEU A 65 -14.42 2.82 -10.76
N HIS A 66 -14.23 3.82 -11.62
CA HIS A 66 -13.67 5.08 -11.24
C HIS A 66 -14.66 5.87 -10.36
N TRP A 67 -14.29 6.12 -9.11
CA TRP A 67 -15.17 6.78 -8.13
C TRP A 67 -15.65 8.15 -8.62
N SER A 68 -14.78 8.93 -9.28
CA SER A 68 -15.14 10.24 -9.81
C SER A 68 -16.27 10.19 -10.84
N ASP A 69 -16.34 9.13 -11.64
CA ASP A 69 -17.42 8.98 -12.63
C ASP A 69 -18.78 8.72 -11.92
N ARG A 70 -18.79 8.05 -10.74
CA ARG A 70 -20.03 7.78 -9.99
C ARG A 70 -20.70 9.02 -9.41
N VAL A 71 -19.93 10.03 -8.99
CA VAL A 71 -20.49 11.25 -8.37
C VAL A 71 -21.29 12.06 -9.39
N THR A 72 -20.81 12.14 -10.64
CA THR A 72 -21.50 12.80 -11.76
C THR A 72 -22.81 12.12 -12.17
N PHE A 73 -22.98 10.81 -11.92
CA PHE A 73 -24.25 10.13 -12.17
C PHE A 73 -25.32 10.50 -11.14
N ILE A 74 -24.95 10.74 -9.88
CA ILE A 74 -25.90 11.07 -8.80
C ILE A 74 -26.44 12.49 -8.98
N GLU A 75 -25.60 13.42 -9.44
CA GLU A 75 -25.97 14.82 -9.62
C GLU A 75 -26.91 15.07 -10.83
N LYS A 76 -27.01 14.10 -11.74
CA LYS A 76 -27.82 14.18 -12.96
C LYS A 76 -29.14 13.40 -12.88
N SER A 77 -29.45 12.79 -11.73
CA SER A 77 -30.69 12.06 -11.44
C SER A 77 -31.60 12.87 -10.52
#